data_AF-A0A1B3B6N5-F1
#
_entry.id   AF-A0A1B3B6N5-F1
#
_cell.length_a   1.000
_cell.length_b   1.000
_cell.length_c   1.000
_cell.angle_alpha   90.00
_cell.angle_beta   90.00
_cell.angle_gamma   90.00
#
_symmetry.space_group_name_H-M   'P 1'
#
loop_
_entity.id
_entity.type
_entity.pdbx_description
1 polymer ?
#
loop_
_entity_poly.entity_id
_entity_poly.type
_entity_poly.pdbx_seq_one_letter_code
_entity_poly.pdbx_strand_id
1 'polypeptide(L)'
;MSEQTASIHQRLNQTPPVVVVDFAKVASAYPAGASQEEVERLMVKTNDAILKLKDAGYLVLDASAVVGAPSDVYLPDEVLK
;
A
#
# COMPACT_ATOMS: atom_id res chain seq x y z
N MET A 1 -16.43 0.98 -30.59
CA MET A 1 -15.14 0.68 -29.93
C MET A 1 -14.51 -0.49 -30.65
N SER A 2 -13.23 -0.41 -30.99
CA SER A 2 -12.53 -1.44 -31.79
C SER A 2 -12.25 -2.69 -30.94
N GLU A 3 -12.35 -3.89 -31.51
CA GLU A 3 -12.03 -5.16 -30.83
C GLU A 3 -10.62 -5.18 -30.22
N GLN A 4 -9.67 -4.47 -30.84
CA GLN A 4 -8.33 -4.28 -30.30
C GLN A 4 -8.32 -3.58 -28.93
N THR A 5 -9.15 -2.55 -28.73
CA THR A 5 -9.26 -1.82 -27.46
C THR A 5 -9.86 -2.71 -26.36
N ALA A 6 -10.85 -3.53 -26.70
CA ALA A 6 -11.45 -4.50 -25.78
C ALA A 6 -10.44 -5.55 -25.29
N SER A 7 -9.57 -6.05 -26.19
CA SER A 7 -8.51 -7.00 -25.83
C SER A 7 -7.43 -6.40 -24.91
N ILE A 8 -7.16 -5.10 -25.04
CA ILE A 8 -6.18 -4.38 -24.21
C ILE A 8 -6.74 -4.23 -22.78
N HIS A 9 -8.01 -3.82 -22.65
CA HIS A 9 -8.69 -3.75 -21.35
C HIS A 9 -8.81 -5.12 -20.67
N GLN A 10 -9.06 -6.19 -21.44
CA GLN A 10 -9.18 -7.53 -20.90
C GLN A 10 -7.87 -8.08 -20.34
N ARG A 11 -6.70 -7.64 -20.85
CA ARG A 11 -5.38 -8.01 -20.31
C ARG A 11 -4.98 -7.17 -19.09
N LEU A 12 -5.34 -5.89 -19.05
CA LEU A 12 -5.14 -5.03 -17.87
C LEU A 12 -5.97 -5.49 -16.65
N ASN A 13 -7.07 -6.21 -16.88
CA ASN A 13 -8.02 -6.64 -15.85
C ASN A 13 -7.74 -8.02 -15.22
N GLN A 14 -6.60 -8.67 -15.47
CA GLN A 14 -6.40 -10.06 -15.03
C GLN A 14 -5.77 -10.24 -13.66
N THR A 15 -5.14 -9.21 -13.09
CA THR A 15 -4.60 -9.27 -11.72
C THR A 15 -4.65 -7.87 -11.10
N PRO A 16 -5.21 -7.70 -9.88
CA PRO A 16 -5.17 -6.42 -9.20
C PRO A 16 -3.72 -5.96 -8.98
N PRO A 17 -3.43 -4.65 -9.08
CA PRO A 17 -2.11 -4.14 -8.74
C PRO A 17 -1.80 -4.48 -7.28
N VAL A 18 -0.59 -4.95 -7.01
CA VAL A 18 -0.15 -5.38 -5.68
C VAL A 18 0.73 -4.31 -5.07
N VAL A 19 0.52 -4.06 -3.77
CA VAL A 19 1.41 -3.23 -2.97
C VAL A 19 1.75 -3.94 -1.67
N VAL A 20 3.03 -3.95 -1.32
CA VAL A 20 3.54 -4.54 -0.07
C VAL A 20 3.79 -3.43 0.93
N VAL A 21 3.26 -3.57 2.14
CA VAL A 21 3.40 -2.59 3.22
C VAL A 21 4.16 -3.23 4.37
N ASP A 22 5.27 -2.62 4.75
CA ASP A 22 6.05 -3.01 5.94
C ASP A 22 5.59 -2.20 7.15
N PHE A 23 4.58 -2.73 7.86
CA PHE A 23 4.01 -2.08 9.03
C PHE A 23 5.00 -1.90 10.18
N ALA A 24 6.00 -2.79 10.31
CA ALA A 24 7.03 -2.66 11.32
C ALA A 24 7.93 -1.47 11.01
N LYS A 25 8.30 -1.29 9.73
CA LYS A 25 9.03 -0.11 9.27
C LYS A 25 8.23 1.17 9.47
N VAL A 26 6.92 1.16 9.11
CA VAL A 26 6.03 2.32 9.36
C VAL A 26 6.01 2.69 10.83
N ALA A 27 5.80 1.72 11.73
CA ALA A 27 5.77 1.97 13.16
C ALA A 27 7.13 2.43 13.71
N SER A 28 8.24 1.92 13.19
CA SER A 28 9.59 2.34 13.60
C SER A 28 9.96 3.75 13.15
N ALA A 29 9.28 4.29 12.14
CA ALA A 29 9.47 5.66 11.68
C ALA A 29 8.80 6.70 12.59
N TYR A 30 8.01 6.29 13.59
CA TYR A 30 7.39 7.21 14.54
C TYR A 30 8.45 7.87 15.43
N PRO A 31 8.31 9.17 15.74
CA PRO A 31 9.31 9.88 16.54
C PRO A 31 9.47 9.24 17.93
N ALA A 32 10.72 9.02 18.34
CA ALA A 32 11.01 8.55 19.68
C ALA A 32 10.57 9.61 20.70
N GLY A 33 9.65 9.24 21.59
CA GLY A 33 9.06 10.16 22.58
C GLY A 33 7.80 10.90 22.11
N ALA A 34 7.21 10.52 20.97
CA ALA A 34 5.89 10.99 20.56
C ALA A 34 4.84 10.68 21.64
N SER A 35 3.90 11.60 21.86
CA SER A 35 2.77 11.36 22.76
C SER A 35 1.87 10.24 22.21
N GLN A 36 1.08 9.62 23.09
CA GLN A 36 0.14 8.59 22.67
C GLN A 36 -0.83 9.12 21.59
N GLU A 37 -1.29 10.37 21.72
CA GLU A 37 -2.19 11.00 20.75
C GLU A 37 -1.53 11.28 19.39
N GLU A 38 -0.21 11.45 19.34
CA GLU A 38 0.54 11.64 18.11
C GLU A 38 0.73 10.31 17.37
N VAL A 39 1.05 9.24 18.11
CA VAL A 39 1.13 7.88 17.56
C VAL A 39 -0.22 7.43 17.02
N GLU A 40 -1.30 7.65 17.77
CA GLU A 40 -2.67 7.31 17.32
C GLU A 40 -3.02 8.05 16.03
N ARG A 41 -2.70 9.34 15.91
CA ARG A 41 -2.91 10.12 14.67
C ARG A 41 -2.11 9.56 13.49
N LEU A 42 -0.86 9.16 13.70
CA LEU A 42 -0.03 8.56 12.65
C LEU A 42 -0.56 7.18 12.22
N MET A 43 -1.06 6.38 13.16
CA MET A 43 -1.72 5.10 12.86
C MET A 43 -2.99 5.29 12.04
N VAL A 44 -3.85 6.24 12.42
CA VAL A 44 -5.06 6.57 11.66
C VAL A 44 -4.71 7.02 10.24
N LYS A 45 -3.73 7.92 10.09
CA LYS A 45 -3.27 8.38 8.77
C LYS A 45 -2.76 7.24 7.90
N THR A 46 -1.99 6.32 8.47
CA THR A 46 -1.49 5.12 7.78
C THR A 46 -2.64 4.23 7.33
N ASN A 47 -3.63 4.00 8.20
CA ASN A 47 -4.80 3.20 7.87
C ASN A 47 -5.63 3.85 6.75
N ASP A 48 -5.85 5.16 6.78
CA ASP A 48 -6.57 5.89 5.73
C ASP A 48 -5.86 5.78 4.37
N ALA A 49 -4.53 5.83 4.34
CA ALA A 49 -3.76 5.64 3.11
C ALA A 49 -3.94 4.22 2.55
N ILE A 50 -3.92 3.20 3.41
CA ILE A 50 -4.14 1.81 3.03
C ILE A 50 -5.57 1.58 2.52
N LEU A 51 -6.57 2.18 3.18
CA LEU A 51 -7.96 2.12 2.75
C LEU A 51 -8.13 2.73 1.36
N LYS A 52 -7.52 3.89 1.09
CA LYS A 52 -7.53 4.50 -0.25
C LYS A 52 -6.93 3.60 -1.33
N LEU A 53 -5.86 2.86 -1.01
CA LEU A 53 -5.26 1.88 -1.94
C LEU A 53 -6.22 0.71 -2.20
N LYS A 54 -6.85 0.17 -1.16
CA LYS A 54 -7.87 -0.88 -1.30
C LYS A 54 -9.07 -0.42 -2.13
N ASP A 55 -9.56 0.79 -1.88
CA ASP A 55 -10.68 1.40 -2.62
C ASP A 55 -10.31 1.64 -4.10
N ALA A 56 -9.04 1.93 -4.39
CA ALA A 56 -8.51 2.03 -5.75
C ALA A 56 -8.29 0.67 -6.44
N GLY A 57 -8.60 -0.45 -5.76
CA GLY A 57 -8.50 -1.80 -6.31
C GLY A 57 -7.14 -2.48 -6.12
N TYR A 58 -6.27 -1.94 -5.26
CA TYR A 58 -4.99 -2.59 -4.95
C TYR A 58 -5.17 -3.75 -3.98
N LEU A 59 -4.42 -4.83 -4.23
CA LEU A 59 -4.19 -5.88 -3.26
C LEU A 59 -3.05 -5.44 -2.33
N VAL A 60 -3.39 -5.14 -1.08
CA VAL A 60 -2.42 -4.75 -0.05
C VAL A 60 -1.96 -5.98 0.71
N LEU A 61 -0.65 -6.26 0.72
CA LEU A 61 -0.03 -7.36 1.45
C LEU A 61 0.85 -6.82 2.58
N ASP A 62 0.83 -7.49 3.73
CA ASP A 62 1.78 -7.25 4.81
C ASP A 62 3.13 -7.88 4.46
N ALA A 63 4.21 -7.12 4.59
CA ALA A 63 5.58 -7.61 4.41
C ALA A 63 5.90 -8.82 5.29
N SER A 64 5.28 -8.95 6.47
CA SER A 64 5.46 -10.12 7.36
C SER A 64 4.96 -11.44 6.76
N ALA A 65 4.02 -11.36 5.81
CA ALA A 65 3.42 -12.51 5.12
C ALA A 65 4.04 -12.75 3.72
N VAL A 66 5.04 -11.96 3.32
CA VAL A 66 5.66 -12.03 1.99
C VAL A 66 7.09 -12.55 2.12
N VAL A 67 7.39 -13.69 1.48
CA VAL A 67 8.74 -14.29 1.50
C VAL A 67 9.76 -13.46 0.72
N GLY A 68 9.31 -12.79 -0.35
CA GLY A 68 10.11 -11.85 -1.13
C GLY A 68 9.29 -11.23 -2.25
N ALA A 69 9.56 -9.96 -2.52
CA ALA A 69 8.92 -9.22 -3.60
C ALA A 69 9.93 -8.24 -4.25
N PRO A 70 9.70 -7.85 -5.51
CA PRO A 70 10.44 -6.76 -6.15
C PRO A 70 10.38 -5.46 -5.33
N SER A 71 11.44 -4.65 -5.33
CA SER A 71 11.50 -3.44 -4.50
C SER A 71 10.50 -2.35 -4.92
N ASP A 72 10.08 -2.35 -6.17
CA ASP A 72 9.13 -1.38 -6.76
C ASP A 72 7.67 -1.61 -6.35
N VAL A 73 7.33 -2.77 -5.76
CA VAL A 73 5.99 -3.03 -5.21
C VAL A 73 5.86 -2.66 -3.74
N TYR A 74 6.96 -2.31 -3.07
CA TYR A 74 6.90 -1.83 -1.69
C TYR A 74 6.41 -0.39 -1.66
N LEU A 75 5.51 -0.10 -0.72
CA LEU A 75 5.03 1.26 -0.50
C LEU A 75 6.20 2.15 -0.07
N PRO A 76 6.50 3.24 -0.80
CA PRO A 76 7.58 4.14 -0.42
C PRO A 76 7.20 4.96 0.81
N ASP A 77 8.19 5.23 1.66
CA ASP A 77 8.01 5.93 2.94
C ASP A 77 7.43 7.34 2.75
N GLU A 78 7.61 7.97 1.58
CA GLU A 78 7.08 9.30 1.28
C GLU A 78 5.55 9.34 1.23
N VAL A 79 4.89 8.24 0.87
CA VAL A 79 3.42 8.17 0.75
C VAL A 79 2.75 8.17 2.12
N LEU A 80 3.50 7.84 3.17
CA LEU A 80 3.01 7.77 4.56
C LEU A 80 3.29 9.06 5.35
N LYS A 81 4.13 9.96 4.83
CA LYS A 81 4.54 11.20 5.50
C LYS A 81 3.49 12.30 5.44
#